data_AF-A0A8T7LUB2-F1
#
_entry.id   AF-A0A8T7LUB2-F1
#
_cell.length_a   1.000
_cell.length_b   1.000
_cell.length_c   1.000
_cell.angle_alpha   90.00
_cell.angle_beta   90.00
_cell.angle_gamma   90.00
#
_symmetry.space_group_name_H-M   'P 1'
#
loop_
_entity.id
_entity.type
_entity.pdbx_description
1 polymer ?
#
loop_
_entity_poly.entity_id
_entity_poly.type
_entity_poly.pdbx_seq_one_letter_code
_entity_poly.pdbx_strand_id
1 'polypeptide(L)' 'MAQFRSRRLAPGDHAPDVTLKRPDGTPVALSSLWDDRPAVLVFLRHFG' A
#
# COMPACT_ATOMS: atom_id res chain seq x y z
N MET A 1 -13.22 -13.73 -6.76
CA MET A 1 -13.00 -12.35 -7.25
C MET A 1 -13.14 -11.41 -6.06
N ALA A 2 -12.06 -10.76 -5.61
CA ALA A 2 -12.13 -9.81 -4.50
C ALA A 2 -12.74 -8.49 -5.02
N GLN A 3 -13.90 -8.13 -4.52
CA GLN A 3 -14.57 -6.89 -4.85
C GLN A 3 -13.92 -5.76 -4.05
N PHE A 4 -13.12 -4.91 -4.70
CA PHE A 4 -12.59 -3.71 -4.07
C PHE A 4 -13.75 -2.73 -3.88
N ARG A 5 -14.29 -2.66 -2.66
CA ARG A 5 -15.16 -1.53 -2.29
C ARG A 5 -14.29 -0.28 -2.20
N SER A 6 -14.30 0.51 -3.26
CA SER A 6 -13.48 1.71 -3.41
C SER A 6 -14.01 2.84 -2.51
N ARG A 7 -13.79 2.75 -1.20
CA ARG A 7 -13.92 3.92 -0.33
C ARG A 7 -12.85 4.91 -0.75
N ARG A 8 -13.25 6.09 -1.21
CA ARG A 8 -12.33 7.20 -1.43
C ARG A 8 -11.78 7.63 -0.07
N LEU A 9 -10.46 7.64 0.07
CA LEU A 9 -9.78 8.13 1.27
C LEU A 9 -9.77 9.66 1.29
N ALA A 10 -9.80 10.22 2.49
CA ALA A 10 -9.64 11.65 2.78
C ALA A 10 -8.49 11.89 3.77
N PRO A 11 -7.93 13.11 3.85
CA PRO A 11 -6.95 13.45 4.87
C PRO A 11 -7.47 13.16 6.29
N GLY A 12 -6.63 12.53 7.12
CA GLY A 12 -7.01 12.09 8.47
C GLY A 12 -7.55 10.65 8.53
N ASP A 13 -7.90 10.03 7.40
CA ASP A 13 -8.22 8.60 7.38
C ASP A 13 -6.96 7.76 7.66
N HIS A 14 -7.14 6.65 8.38
CA HIS A 14 -6.12 5.61 8.44
C HIS A 14 -5.92 4.98 7.04
N ALA A 15 -4.67 4.86 6.62
CA ALA A 15 -4.32 4.16 5.40
C ALA A 15 -4.71 2.67 5.53
N PRO A 16 -5.41 2.08 4.54
CA PRO A 16 -5.65 0.65 4.50
C PRO A 16 -4.34 -0.11 4.41
N ASP A 17 -4.27 -1.26 5.09
CA ASP A 17 -3.09 -2.14 5.00
C ASP A 17 -3.35 -3.32 4.07
N VAL A 18 -2.27 -3.78 3.44
CA VAL A 18 -2.27 -4.91 2.52
C VAL A 18 -0.90 -5.58 2.51
N THR A 19 -0.86 -6.90 2.41
CA THR A 19 0.38 -7.63 2.18
C THR A 19 0.72 -7.64 0.69
N LEU A 20 1.89 -7.11 0.35
CA LEU A 20 2.46 -7.11 -1.00
C LEU A 20 3.65 -8.06 -1.08
N LYS A 21 4.17 -8.26 -2.29
CA LYS A 21 5.44 -8.95 -2.52
C LYS A 21 6.53 -7.93 -2.78
N ARG A 22 7.69 -8.12 -2.16
CA ARG A 22 8.93 -7.43 -2.49
C ARG A 22 9.49 -7.93 -3.83
N PRO A 23 10.44 -7.20 -4.44
CA PRO A 23 11.12 -7.65 -5.65
C PRO A 23 11.80 -9.02 -5.52
N ASP A 24 12.25 -9.38 -4.33
CA ASP A 24 12.84 -10.69 -4.01
C ASP A 24 11.79 -11.80 -3.77
N GLY A 25 10.50 -11.49 -3.94
CA GLY A 25 9.38 -12.41 -3.75
C GLY A 25 8.90 -12.55 -2.30
N THR A 26 9.59 -11.96 -1.31
CA THR A 26 9.18 -12.04 0.09
C THR A 26 7.93 -11.21 0.37
N PRO A 27 7.04 -11.65 1.28
CA PRO A 27 5.87 -10.87 1.65
C PRO A 27 6.24 -9.67 2.53
N VAL A 28 5.55 -8.55 2.36
CA VAL A 28 5.70 -7.34 3.19
C VAL A 28 4.33 -6.71 3.45
N ALA A 29 4.05 -6.34 4.70
CA ALA A 29 2.89 -5.51 5.03
C ALA A 29 3.16 -4.07 4.59
N LEU A 30 2.24 -3.46 3.84
CA LEU A 30 2.44 -2.12 3.29
C LEU A 30 2.63 -1.08 4.41
N SER A 31 1.87 -1.19 5.50
CA SER A 31 1.98 -0.35 6.70
C SER A 31 3.37 -0.33 7.33
N SER A 32 4.08 -1.46 7.32
CA SER A 32 5.43 -1.55 7.87
C SER A 32 6.44 -0.62 7.20
N LEU A 33 6.16 -0.11 5.99
CA LEU A 33 7.05 0.79 5.28
C LEU A 33 7.05 2.22 5.84
N TRP A 34 6.07 2.58 6.66
CA TRP A 34 5.97 3.90 7.30
C TRP A 34 5.73 3.86 8.81
N ASP A 35 5.98 2.74 9.45
CA ASP A 35 5.76 2.57 10.89
C ASP A 35 6.69 3.50 11.70
N ASP A 36 7.98 3.54 11.32
CA ASP A 36 8.99 4.35 12.00
C ASP A 36 9.20 5.74 11.40
N ARG A 37 8.70 5.98 10.18
CA ARG A 37 8.91 7.24 9.45
C ARG A 37 7.82 7.50 8.43
N PRO A 38 7.44 8.76 8.17
CA PRO A 38 6.52 9.09 7.09
C PRO A 38 7.03 8.58 5.73
N ALA A 39 6.11 8.11 4.89
CA ALA A 39 6.41 7.68 3.52
C ALA A 39 5.43 8.27 2.52
N VAL A 40 5.88 8.39 1.26
CA VAL A 40 5.02 8.72 0.11
C VAL A 40 4.90 7.48 -0.77
N LEU A 41 3.67 7.07 -1.04
CA LEU A 41 3.37 5.98 -1.98
C LEU A 41 3.12 6.56 -3.37
N VAL A 42 3.86 6.07 -4.36
CA VAL A 42 3.69 6.42 -5.77
C VAL A 42 3.15 5.20 -6.51
N PHE A 43 1.95 5.32 -7.06
CA PHE A 43 1.33 4.27 -7.88
C PHE A 43 1.66 4.48 -9.34
N LEU A 44 2.47 3.58 -9.92
CA LEU A 44 2.82 3.59 -11.33
C LEU A 44 1.96 2.57 -12.07
N ARG A 45 1.42 2.97 -13.24
CA ARG A 45 0.62 2.06 -14.09
C ARG A 45 1.49 1.01 -14.79
N HIS A 46 2.71 1.40 -15.15
CA HIS A 46 3.66 0.56 -15.84
C HIS A 46 5.01 0.68 -15.12
N PHE A 47 5.54 -0.45 -14.71
CA PHE A 47 6.93 -0.61 -14.34
C PHE A 47 7.59 -1.23 -15.57
N GLY A 48 8.57 -0.51 -16.15
CA GLY A 48 9.12 -0.77 -17.49
C GLY A 48 9.53 -2.22 -17.75
#